data_AF-A0A5D4H8I2-F1
#
_entry.id   AF-A0A5D4H8I2-F1
#
_cell.length_a   1.000
_cell.length_b   1.000
_cell.length_c   1.000
_cell.angle_alpha   90.00
_cell.angle_beta   90.00
_cell.angle_gamma   90.00
#
_symmetry.space_group_name_H-M   'P 1'
#
loop_
_entity.id
_entity.type
_entity.pdbx_description
1 polymer ?
#
loop_
_entity_poly.entity_id
_entity_poly.type
_entity_poly.pdbx_seq_one_letter_code
_entity_poly.pdbx_strand_id
1 'polypeptide(L)'
;MSNLYKFLNTMRTKQCLLWLCYSCILWLSACTKLDNGDYVMPITLYEKLQGTWTLTDLKQIDETAKIAGLKPDEMSLYNQFDFNTLQIVLETDDDGIPTIYQVTGNAPVLFETNGFWELENPFPMADGSAPIIQLYRDAEKSILTGKLHVVGMPGASPQMELKLTRSQAGVPYVSYLYQLTDLNLK
;
A
#
# COMPACT_ATOMS: atom_id res chain seq x y z
N MET A 1 -79.35 -20.77 33.18
CA MET A 1 -78.06 -20.14 33.54
C MET A 1 -76.84 -20.82 32.89
N SER A 2 -76.99 -21.71 31.88
CA SER A 2 -75.88 -22.48 31.29
C SER A 2 -75.39 -22.02 29.89
N ASN A 3 -76.21 -21.29 29.12
CA ASN A 3 -75.85 -20.86 27.75
C ASN A 3 -75.05 -19.55 27.70
N LEU A 4 -75.22 -18.66 28.69
CA LEU A 4 -74.43 -17.42 28.80
C LEU A 4 -72.96 -17.70 29.14
N TYR A 5 -72.70 -18.69 30.00
CA TYR A 5 -71.34 -19.05 30.43
C TYR A 5 -70.51 -19.67 29.29
N LYS A 6 -71.13 -20.50 28.44
CA LYS A 6 -70.48 -21.06 27.24
C LYS A 6 -70.14 -19.97 26.21
N PHE A 7 -71.05 -19.02 25.96
CA PHE A 7 -70.84 -17.94 25.00
C PHE A 7 -69.71 -16.98 25.42
N LEU A 8 -69.64 -16.64 26.72
CA LEU A 8 -68.55 -15.85 27.30
C LEU A 8 -67.19 -16.55 27.21
N ASN A 9 -67.13 -17.86 27.45
CA ASN A 9 -65.88 -18.61 27.34
C ASN A 9 -65.38 -18.72 25.89
N THR A 10 -66.27 -18.94 24.91
CA THR A 10 -65.90 -19.02 23.48
C THR A 10 -65.39 -17.68 22.92
N MET A 11 -65.94 -16.54 23.37
CA MET A 11 -65.40 -15.22 23.00
C MET A 11 -64.02 -14.97 23.61
N ARG A 12 -63.81 -15.38 24.87
CA ARG A 12 -62.50 -15.31 25.54
C ARG A 12 -61.44 -16.18 24.86
N THR A 13 -61.80 -17.37 24.38
CA THR A 13 -60.86 -18.25 23.66
C THR A 13 -60.48 -17.66 22.29
N LYS A 14 -61.44 -17.08 21.57
CA LYS A 14 -61.18 -16.41 20.28
C LYS A 14 -60.33 -15.15 20.42
N GLN A 15 -60.53 -14.38 21.49
CA GLN A 15 -59.71 -13.21 21.82
C GLN A 15 -58.30 -13.61 22.25
N CYS A 16 -58.12 -14.69 23.02
CA CYS A 16 -56.80 -15.24 23.34
C CYS A 16 -56.06 -15.76 22.10
N LEU A 17 -56.77 -16.42 21.16
CA LEU A 17 -56.16 -16.90 19.92
C LEU A 17 -55.72 -15.73 19.01
N LEU A 18 -56.53 -14.68 18.93
CA LEU A 18 -56.21 -13.44 18.21
C LEU A 18 -55.01 -12.72 18.83
N TRP A 19 -54.92 -12.65 20.16
CA TRP A 19 -53.75 -12.10 20.86
C TRP A 19 -52.48 -12.94 20.68
N LEU A 20 -52.60 -14.27 20.65
CA LEU A 20 -51.49 -15.18 20.40
C LEU A 20 -50.98 -15.10 18.94
N CYS A 21 -51.89 -14.97 17.97
CA CYS A 21 -51.50 -14.73 16.58
C CYS A 21 -50.86 -13.36 16.39
N TYR A 22 -51.39 -12.32 17.06
CA TYR A 22 -50.82 -10.97 16.98
C TYR A 22 -49.43 -10.89 17.62
N SER A 23 -49.19 -11.60 18.73
CA SER A 23 -47.86 -11.67 19.33
C SER A 23 -46.89 -12.42 18.41
N CYS A 24 -47.27 -13.56 17.82
CA CYS A 24 -46.42 -14.29 16.86
C CYS A 24 -45.98 -13.46 15.65
N ILE A 25 -46.80 -12.55 15.14
CA ILE A 25 -46.47 -11.69 14.00
C ILE A 25 -45.38 -10.66 14.39
N LEU A 26 -45.36 -10.19 15.64
CA LEU A 26 -44.36 -9.23 16.12
C LEU A 26 -42.96 -9.86 16.32
N TRP A 27 -42.88 -11.17 16.57
CA TRP A 27 -41.59 -11.88 16.70
C TRP A 27 -40.91 -12.17 15.35
N LEU A 28 -41.65 -12.22 14.25
CA LEU A 28 -41.12 -12.51 12.91
C LEU A 28 -40.53 -11.28 12.19
N SER A 29 -40.77 -10.07 12.71
CA SER A 29 -40.19 -8.81 12.19
C SER A 29 -38.87 -8.43 12.84
N ALA A 30 -38.31 -9.26 13.73
CA ALA A 30 -36.94 -9.10 14.23
C ALA A 30 -35.91 -9.59 13.19
N CYS A 31 -36.06 -9.14 11.95
CA CYS A 31 -35.03 -9.27 10.93
C CYS A 31 -33.94 -8.27 11.30
N THR A 32 -32.92 -8.73 12.02
CA THR A 32 -31.71 -7.94 12.24
C THR A 32 -31.18 -7.58 10.87
N LYS A 33 -30.99 -6.28 10.62
CA LYS A 33 -30.13 -5.84 9.52
C LYS A 33 -28.82 -6.61 9.71
N LEU A 34 -28.49 -7.50 8.78
CA LEU A 34 -27.14 -8.01 8.72
C LEU A 34 -26.26 -6.77 8.60
N ASP A 35 -25.44 -6.54 9.62
CA ASP A 35 -24.36 -5.57 9.60
C ASP A 35 -23.33 -6.09 8.60
N ASN A 36 -23.71 -6.03 7.33
CA ASN A 36 -22.84 -6.27 6.20
C ASN A 36 -21.99 -5.02 6.14
N GLY A 37 -20.96 -4.94 7.00
CA GLY A 37 -20.07 -3.81 7.09
C GLY A 37 -19.74 -3.30 5.69
N ASP A 38 -19.87 -1.98 5.51
CA ASP A 38 -19.69 -1.37 4.21
C ASP A 38 -18.34 -1.79 3.62
N TYR A 39 -18.35 -2.19 2.34
CA TYR A 39 -17.12 -2.56 1.65
C TYR A 39 -16.18 -1.37 1.64
N VAL A 40 -15.04 -1.51 2.31
CA VAL A 40 -13.91 -0.59 2.23
C VAL A 40 -12.88 -1.15 1.26
N MET A 41 -12.26 -0.26 0.50
CA MET A 41 -11.14 -0.62 -0.37
C MET A 41 -10.01 -1.25 0.47
N PRO A 42 -9.40 -2.36 0.01
CA PRO A 42 -8.22 -2.91 0.66
C PRO A 42 -7.06 -1.93 0.66
N ILE A 43 -6.34 -1.83 1.78
CA ILE A 43 -5.11 -1.05 1.89
C ILE A 43 -4.06 -1.65 0.94
N THR A 44 -3.48 -0.81 0.10
CA THR A 44 -2.42 -1.19 -0.84
C THR A 44 -1.03 -0.96 -0.24
N LEU A 45 0.01 -1.14 -1.05
CA LEU A 45 1.37 -0.74 -0.69
C LEU A 45 1.62 0.76 -0.94
N TYR A 46 0.76 1.44 -1.70
CA TYR A 46 0.92 2.87 -1.99
C TYR A 46 0.85 3.72 -0.72
N GLU A 47 -0.03 3.38 0.22
CA GLU A 47 -0.20 4.12 1.48
C GLU A 47 1.07 4.16 2.33
N LYS A 48 1.95 3.16 2.17
CA LYS A 48 3.23 3.09 2.88
C LYS A 48 4.35 3.84 2.16
N LEU A 49 4.25 3.94 0.83
CA LEU A 49 5.32 4.47 -0.01
C LEU A 49 5.10 5.92 -0.40
N GLN A 50 3.86 6.39 -0.43
CA GLN A 50 3.56 7.80 -0.67
C GLN A 50 4.24 8.70 0.37
N GLY A 51 4.66 9.88 -0.05
CA GLY A 51 5.29 10.87 0.81
C GLY A 51 6.65 11.36 0.30
N THR A 52 7.34 12.08 1.18
CA THR A 52 8.62 12.73 0.88
C THR A 52 9.74 12.05 1.65
N TRP A 53 10.63 11.41 0.91
CA TRP A 53 11.70 10.57 1.42
C TRP A 53 13.04 11.27 1.28
N THR A 54 13.69 11.58 2.39
CA THR A 54 15.02 12.23 2.41
C THR A 54 16.12 11.19 2.47
N LEU A 55 17.15 11.35 1.63
CA LEU A 55 18.31 10.47 1.61
C LEU A 55 19.14 10.59 2.88
N THR A 56 19.50 9.44 3.44
CA THR A 56 20.39 9.34 4.62
C THR A 56 21.70 8.62 4.30
N ASP A 57 21.69 7.69 3.34
CA ASP A 57 22.89 7.04 2.81
C ASP A 57 22.67 6.59 1.36
N LEU A 58 23.76 6.49 0.61
CA LEU A 58 23.79 5.93 -0.74
C LEU A 58 25.02 5.04 -0.89
N LYS A 59 24.80 3.77 -1.20
CA LYS A 59 25.88 2.81 -1.50
C LYS A 59 25.83 2.37 -2.94
N GLN A 60 26.98 2.31 -3.58
CA GLN A 60 27.17 1.61 -4.83
C GLN A 60 27.70 0.20 -4.54
N ILE A 61 27.10 -0.79 -5.18
CA ILE A 61 27.48 -2.20 -5.09
C ILE A 61 27.97 -2.63 -6.47
N ASP A 62 29.19 -3.13 -6.55
CA ASP A 62 29.71 -3.82 -7.73
C ASP A 62 29.21 -5.26 -7.69
N GLU A 63 28.19 -5.55 -8.50
CA GLU A 63 27.57 -6.87 -8.53
C GLU A 63 28.51 -7.92 -9.12
N THR A 64 29.46 -7.51 -9.99
CA THR A 64 30.46 -8.42 -10.58
C THR A 64 31.48 -8.84 -9.54
N ALA A 65 32.03 -7.88 -8.79
CA ALA A 65 32.95 -8.15 -7.69
C ALA A 65 32.28 -8.98 -6.59
N LYS A 66 31.02 -8.66 -6.25
CA LYS A 66 30.22 -9.39 -5.27
C LYS A 66 30.02 -10.86 -5.65
N ILE A 67 29.64 -11.14 -6.91
CA ILE A 67 29.47 -12.51 -7.41
C ILE A 67 30.82 -13.26 -7.42
N ALA A 68 31.91 -12.57 -7.77
CA ALA A 68 33.26 -13.14 -7.79
C ALA A 68 33.90 -13.29 -6.40
N GLY A 69 33.27 -12.78 -5.33
CA GLY A 69 33.83 -12.79 -3.97
C GLY A 69 35.04 -11.87 -3.78
N LEU A 70 35.18 -10.84 -4.62
CA LEU A 70 36.27 -9.86 -4.57
C LEU A 70 35.88 -8.67 -3.70
N LYS A 71 36.86 -8.07 -3.02
CA LYS A 71 36.66 -6.89 -2.16
C LYS A 71 37.57 -5.72 -2.60
N PRO A 72 37.14 -4.46 -2.45
CA PRO A 72 35.80 -4.04 -2.00
C PRO A 72 34.75 -4.26 -3.10
N ASP A 73 33.57 -4.75 -2.73
CA ASP A 73 32.39 -4.92 -3.60
C ASP A 73 31.31 -3.87 -3.35
N GLU A 74 31.53 -2.98 -2.38
CA GLU A 74 30.65 -1.88 -2.04
C GLU A 74 31.45 -0.62 -1.71
N MET A 75 30.85 0.53 -1.99
CA MET A 75 31.36 1.83 -1.55
C MET A 75 30.21 2.77 -1.20
N SER A 76 30.36 3.52 -0.10
CA SER A 76 29.45 4.64 0.19
C SER A 76 29.79 5.81 -0.73
N LEU A 77 28.78 6.30 -1.42
CA LEU A 77 28.84 7.52 -2.22
C LEU A 77 28.40 8.74 -1.41
N TYR A 78 27.74 8.54 -0.27
CA TYR A 78 27.09 9.62 0.49
C TYR A 78 28.03 10.75 0.91
N ASN A 79 29.26 10.43 1.30
CA ASN A 79 30.26 11.44 1.67
C ASN A 79 31.12 11.93 0.50
N GLN A 80 30.99 11.32 -0.68
CA GLN A 80 31.78 11.69 -1.86
C GLN A 80 31.12 12.80 -2.67
N PHE A 81 29.83 12.99 -2.49
CA PHE A 81 29.01 13.95 -3.20
C PHE A 81 28.03 14.60 -2.21
N ASP A 82 27.58 15.81 -2.52
CA ASP A 82 26.72 16.59 -1.62
C ASP A 82 25.24 16.16 -1.72
N PHE A 83 24.91 14.93 -1.30
CA PHE A 83 23.56 14.35 -1.41
C PHE A 83 22.62 14.64 -0.22
N ASN A 84 23.07 15.45 0.74
CA ASN A 84 22.34 15.78 1.97
C ASN A 84 20.96 16.44 1.75
N THR A 85 20.71 16.96 0.56
CA THR A 85 19.43 17.59 0.17
C THR A 85 18.58 16.72 -0.74
N LEU A 86 19.06 15.53 -1.12
CA LEU A 86 18.33 14.66 -2.04
C LEU A 86 17.03 14.18 -1.40
N GLN A 87 15.92 14.43 -2.07
CA GLN A 87 14.61 13.92 -1.70
C GLN A 87 13.93 13.22 -2.87
N ILE A 88 13.19 12.17 -2.58
CA ILE A 88 12.30 11.47 -3.50
C ILE A 88 10.88 11.67 -3.01
N VAL A 89 10.06 12.33 -3.81
CA VAL A 89 8.63 12.55 -3.54
C VAL A 89 7.85 11.57 -4.39
N LEU A 90 6.96 10.81 -3.74
CA LEU A 90 6.02 9.88 -4.37
C LEU A 90 4.60 10.36 -4.05
N GLU A 91 3.93 10.94 -5.03
CA GLU A 91 2.59 11.52 -4.84
C GLU A 91 1.49 10.56 -5.27
N THR A 92 0.35 10.66 -4.58
CA THR A 92 -0.91 9.98 -4.89
C THR A 92 -2.02 11.03 -4.96
N ASP A 93 -3.14 10.69 -5.59
CA ASP A 93 -4.36 11.49 -5.50
C ASP A 93 -5.17 11.17 -4.22
N ASP A 94 -6.33 11.83 -4.07
CA ASP A 94 -7.21 11.65 -2.91
C ASP A 94 -7.77 10.21 -2.78
N ASP A 95 -7.75 9.43 -3.87
CA ASP A 95 -8.17 8.04 -3.92
C ASP A 95 -6.99 7.05 -3.68
N GLY A 96 -5.79 7.57 -3.40
CA GLY A 96 -4.58 6.77 -3.17
C GLY A 96 -3.95 6.22 -4.44
N ILE A 97 -4.32 6.73 -5.61
CA ILE A 97 -3.79 6.30 -6.91
C ILE A 97 -2.47 7.05 -7.17
N PRO A 98 -1.38 6.36 -7.56
CA PRO A 98 -0.09 7.02 -7.78
C PRO A 98 -0.15 7.97 -8.97
N THR A 99 0.36 9.18 -8.77
CA THR A 99 0.37 10.25 -9.76
C THR A 99 1.81 10.49 -10.24
N ILE A 100 2.47 11.51 -9.70
CA ILE A 100 3.79 11.94 -10.10
C ILE A 100 4.84 11.55 -9.08
N TYR A 101 6.07 11.39 -9.57
CA TYR A 101 7.24 11.33 -8.71
C TYR A 101 8.17 12.48 -9.04
N GLN A 102 8.93 12.92 -8.05
CA GLN A 102 9.94 13.95 -8.21
C GLN A 102 11.18 13.63 -7.38
N VAL A 103 12.35 13.90 -7.95
CA VAL A 103 13.64 13.87 -7.27
C VAL A 103 14.14 15.30 -7.20
N THR A 104 14.29 15.80 -5.99
CA THR A 104 14.73 17.18 -5.72
C THR A 104 16.07 17.16 -4.96
N GLY A 105 16.68 18.33 -4.82
CA GLY A 105 18.00 18.49 -4.21
C GLY A 105 19.15 18.17 -5.15
N ASN A 106 20.34 18.06 -4.58
CA ASN A 106 21.55 17.77 -5.35
C ASN A 106 21.69 16.26 -5.54
N ALA A 107 21.34 15.78 -6.73
CA ALA A 107 21.32 14.37 -7.08
C ALA A 107 22.20 14.10 -8.31
N PRO A 108 22.98 13.01 -8.31
CA PRO A 108 23.59 12.54 -9.54
C PRO A 108 22.46 12.01 -10.44
N VAL A 109 22.53 12.26 -11.74
CA VAL A 109 21.50 11.81 -12.68
C VAL A 109 21.58 10.29 -12.85
N LEU A 110 21.02 9.54 -11.90
CA LEU A 110 20.94 8.09 -11.90
C LEU A 110 19.64 7.59 -12.51
N PHE A 111 18.60 8.43 -12.58
CA PHE A 111 17.34 8.20 -13.29
C PHE A 111 16.67 9.56 -13.55
N GLU A 112 15.59 9.58 -14.33
CA GLU A 112 14.85 10.82 -14.61
C GLU A 112 14.34 11.44 -13.31
N THR A 113 14.50 12.76 -13.16
CA THR A 113 14.21 13.45 -11.90
C THR A 113 12.73 13.75 -11.70
N ASN A 114 11.88 13.51 -12.67
CA ASN A 114 10.44 13.62 -12.54
C ASN A 114 9.75 12.74 -13.57
N GLY A 115 8.48 12.45 -13.32
CA GLY A 115 7.63 11.66 -14.20
C GLY A 115 6.45 11.11 -13.43
N PHE A 116 5.98 9.95 -13.84
CA PHE A 116 4.86 9.23 -13.23
C PHE A 116 5.36 7.92 -12.63
N TRP A 117 4.69 7.42 -11.61
CA TRP A 117 5.09 6.18 -10.96
C TRP A 117 3.91 5.25 -10.74
N GLU A 118 4.22 3.97 -10.57
CA GLU A 118 3.28 2.98 -10.04
C GLU A 118 4.03 1.80 -9.46
N LEU A 119 3.32 0.93 -8.75
CA LEU A 119 3.85 -0.35 -8.34
C LEU A 119 3.53 -1.40 -9.41
N GLU A 120 4.53 -2.22 -9.75
CA GLU A 120 4.33 -3.39 -10.60
C GLU A 120 3.24 -4.32 -10.02
N ASN A 121 3.17 -4.40 -8.68
CA ASN A 121 2.09 -5.04 -7.95
C ASN A 121 1.66 -4.16 -6.76
N PRO A 122 0.38 -3.74 -6.67
CA PRO A 122 -0.09 -2.88 -5.58
C PRO A 122 -0.23 -3.60 -4.24
N PHE A 123 -0.10 -4.93 -4.20
CA PHE A 123 -0.21 -5.76 -3.01
C PHE A 123 1.06 -6.60 -2.80
N PRO A 124 1.36 -7.02 -1.56
CA PRO A 124 2.46 -7.95 -1.29
C PRO A 124 2.31 -9.24 -2.10
N MET A 125 3.39 -9.68 -2.72
CA MET A 125 3.42 -10.94 -3.44
C MET A 125 3.60 -12.11 -2.47
N ALA A 126 2.89 -13.22 -2.74
CA ALA A 126 2.89 -14.40 -1.88
C ALA A 126 4.24 -15.15 -1.85
N ASP A 127 5.08 -14.94 -2.87
CA ASP A 127 6.43 -15.51 -2.96
C ASP A 127 7.48 -14.73 -2.14
N GLY A 128 7.07 -13.63 -1.49
CA GLY A 128 7.94 -12.77 -0.71
C GLY A 128 8.87 -11.90 -1.55
N SER A 129 8.65 -11.80 -2.86
CA SER A 129 9.45 -10.93 -3.71
C SER A 129 9.23 -9.46 -3.37
N ALA A 130 10.31 -8.68 -3.47
CA ALA A 130 10.32 -7.27 -3.13
C ALA A 130 9.42 -6.47 -4.11
N PRO A 131 8.58 -5.55 -3.62
CA PRO A 131 7.81 -4.66 -4.48
C PRO A 131 8.70 -3.85 -5.41
N ILE A 132 8.20 -3.57 -6.62
CA ILE A 132 8.94 -2.82 -7.64
C ILE A 132 8.14 -1.55 -7.95
N ILE A 133 8.76 -0.40 -7.72
CA ILE A 133 8.29 0.89 -8.20
C ILE A 133 8.76 1.03 -9.65
N GLN A 134 7.82 1.24 -10.55
CA GLN A 134 8.04 1.52 -11.97
C GLN A 134 7.94 3.04 -12.18
N LEU A 135 8.90 3.59 -12.91
CA LEU A 135 8.97 5.01 -13.25
C LEU A 135 8.68 5.20 -14.73
N TYR A 136 7.88 6.20 -15.06
CA TYR A 136 7.40 6.48 -16.40
C TYR A 136 7.62 7.95 -16.77
N ARG A 137 7.79 8.20 -18.07
CA ARG A 137 7.92 9.57 -18.59
C ARG A 137 6.57 10.27 -18.77
N ASP A 138 5.54 9.51 -19.11
CA ASP A 138 4.24 10.00 -19.56
C ASP A 138 3.11 9.60 -18.59
N ALA A 139 2.03 10.38 -18.59
CA ALA A 139 0.89 10.19 -17.68
C ALA A 139 0.11 8.90 -18.00
N GLU A 140 0.14 8.48 -19.25
CA GLU A 140 -0.43 7.23 -19.74
C GLU A 140 0.40 6.00 -19.35
N LYS A 141 1.57 6.22 -18.73
CA LYS A 141 2.50 5.18 -18.25
C LYS A 141 2.90 4.19 -19.34
N SER A 142 3.13 4.70 -20.56
CA SER A 142 3.50 3.87 -21.72
C SER A 142 5.01 3.74 -21.91
N ILE A 143 5.79 4.70 -21.39
CA ILE A 143 7.25 4.77 -21.55
C ILE A 143 7.91 4.52 -20.19
N LEU A 144 8.27 3.26 -19.91
CA LEU A 144 9.02 2.88 -18.71
C LEU A 144 10.47 3.41 -18.79
N THR A 145 10.87 4.21 -17.81
CA THR A 145 12.20 4.84 -17.73
C THR A 145 13.07 4.28 -16.62
N GLY A 146 12.47 3.65 -15.61
CA GLY A 146 13.20 3.11 -14.46
C GLY A 146 12.42 2.08 -13.66
N LYS A 147 13.16 1.29 -12.87
CA LYS A 147 12.63 0.38 -11.87
C LYS A 147 13.43 0.53 -10.57
N LEU A 148 12.74 0.72 -9.45
CA LEU A 148 13.30 0.78 -8.11
C LEU A 148 12.71 -0.36 -7.29
N HIS A 149 13.56 -1.25 -6.79
CA HIS A 149 13.11 -2.33 -5.91
C HIS A 149 13.02 -1.80 -4.48
N VAL A 150 11.89 -2.01 -3.81
CA VAL A 150 11.72 -1.70 -2.40
C VAL A 150 12.27 -2.85 -1.56
N VAL A 151 13.54 -2.74 -1.17
CA VAL A 151 14.23 -3.79 -0.40
C VAL A 151 14.05 -3.62 1.12
N GLY A 152 13.67 -2.42 1.56
CA GLY A 152 13.26 -2.11 2.93
C GLY A 152 11.93 -1.36 2.89
N MET A 153 10.85 -2.02 3.31
CA MET A 153 9.51 -1.44 3.32
C MET A 153 9.30 -0.57 4.58
N PRO A 154 8.85 0.68 4.45
CA PRO A 154 8.48 1.49 5.61
C PRO A 154 7.32 0.89 6.40
N GLY A 155 7.37 1.08 7.72
CA GLY A 155 6.40 0.51 8.66
C GLY A 155 6.34 1.36 9.92
N ALA A 156 6.61 0.75 11.08
CA ALA A 156 6.68 1.50 12.34
C ALA A 156 7.84 2.50 12.38
N SER A 157 8.97 2.16 11.75
CA SER A 157 10.03 3.13 11.48
C SER A 157 9.78 3.79 10.12
N PRO A 158 9.92 5.12 10.01
CA PRO A 158 9.75 5.86 8.76
C PRO A 158 11.00 5.73 7.87
N GLN A 159 11.48 4.49 7.67
CA GLN A 159 12.69 4.18 6.92
C GLN A 159 12.33 3.33 5.71
N MET A 160 12.89 3.68 4.56
CA MET A 160 12.72 2.97 3.31
C MET A 160 14.09 2.70 2.69
N GLU A 161 14.26 1.52 2.10
CA GLU A 161 15.43 1.20 1.29
C GLU A 161 15.01 0.89 -0.14
N LEU A 162 15.59 1.62 -1.09
CA LEU A 162 15.37 1.40 -2.52
C LEU A 162 16.64 0.89 -3.18
N LYS A 163 16.51 -0.04 -4.12
CA LYS A 163 17.62 -0.55 -4.93
C LYS A 163 17.36 -0.30 -6.41
N LEU A 164 18.24 0.47 -7.04
CA LEU A 164 18.32 0.62 -8.50
C LEU A 164 19.42 -0.29 -9.03
N THR A 165 19.10 -1.19 -9.94
CA THR A 165 20.08 -2.13 -10.53
C THR A 165 20.28 -1.81 -12.00
N ARG A 166 21.54 -1.61 -12.41
CA ARG A 166 21.90 -1.52 -13.83
C ARG A 166 22.34 -2.88 -14.33
N SER A 167 21.78 -3.26 -15.47
CA SER A 167 22.03 -4.55 -16.10
C SER A 167 22.36 -4.36 -17.58
N GLN A 168 23.22 -5.24 -18.09
CA GLN A 168 23.51 -5.36 -19.52
C GLN A 168 23.21 -6.79 -19.94
N ALA A 169 22.40 -6.97 -21.00
CA ALA A 169 21.94 -8.29 -21.46
C ALA A 169 21.35 -9.17 -20.33
N GLY A 170 20.63 -8.55 -19.37
CA GLY A 170 20.02 -9.25 -18.23
C GLY A 170 20.98 -9.56 -17.09
N VAL A 171 22.27 -9.25 -17.21
CA VAL A 171 23.27 -9.46 -16.15
C VAL A 171 23.46 -8.16 -15.37
N PRO A 172 23.17 -8.14 -14.05
CA PRO A 172 23.41 -6.97 -13.21
C PRO A 172 24.92 -6.76 -13.02
N TYR A 173 25.38 -5.53 -13.16
CA TYR A 173 26.81 -5.19 -12.99
C TYR A 173 27.04 -4.12 -11.91
N VAL A 174 26.10 -3.22 -11.69
CA VAL A 174 26.15 -2.24 -10.59
C VAL A 174 24.77 -2.01 -10.02
N SER A 175 24.71 -1.83 -8.71
CA SER A 175 23.49 -1.43 -8.02
C SER A 175 23.72 -0.22 -7.13
N TYR A 176 22.69 0.57 -6.95
CA TYR A 176 22.64 1.70 -6.02
C TYR A 176 21.60 1.40 -4.95
N LEU A 177 22.03 1.36 -3.70
CA LEU A 177 21.19 1.18 -2.53
C LEU A 177 20.99 2.53 -1.85
N TYR A 178 19.77 3.04 -1.91
CA TYR A 178 19.34 4.29 -1.28
C TYR A 178 18.73 3.96 0.08
N GLN A 179 19.23 4.59 1.13
CA GLN A 179 18.58 4.61 2.43
C GLN A 179 17.87 5.95 2.59
N LEU A 180 16.59 5.88 2.90
CA LEU A 180 15.71 7.03 2.93
C LEU A 180 14.94 7.05 4.24
N THR A 181 14.63 8.26 4.72
CA THR A 181 13.77 8.47 5.88
C THR A 181 12.72 9.52 5.57
N ASP A 182 11.49 9.30 6.03
CA ASP A 182 10.49 10.38 6.05
C ASP A 182 10.74 11.26 7.27
N LEU A 183 11.00 12.54 7.04
CA LEU A 183 11.24 13.55 8.09
C LEU A 183 9.95 14.26 8.54
N ASN A 184 8.82 13.98 7.89
CA ASN A 184 7.53 14.62 8.16
C ASN A 184 6.66 13.82 9.14
N LEU A 185 6.96 12.53 9.36
CA LEU A 185 6.32 11.70 10.39
C LEU A 185 6.98 12.00 11.75
N LYS A 186 6.38 12.92 12.51
CA LYS A 186 6.65 13.16 13.93
C LYS A 186 5.67 12.43 14.84
#